data_AF-F8PNF9-F1
#
_entry.id   AF-F8PNF9-F1
#
_cell.length_a   1.000
_cell.length_b   1.000
_cell.length_c   1.000
_cell.angle_alpha   90.00
_cell.angle_beta   90.00
_cell.angle_gamma   90.00
#
_symmetry.space_group_name_H-M   'P 1'
#
loop_
_entity.id
_entity.type
_entity.pdbx_description
1 polymer ?
#
loop_
_entity_poly.entity_id
_entity_poly.type
_entity_poly.pdbx_seq_one_letter_code
_entity_poly.pdbx_strand_id
1 'polypeptide(L)'
;MNLTTSRVMEHYDGLRGFHKYLRRFLAANCDVANAEDPITIINYQCIYIKYQSMEDWNEGCDILRCNPSFNQEPRFDFVLVNTDTPEPTPARLKKLIRIFTQHSSFDIAVVKMLKLSAGNPRTRWTGAR
;
A
#
# COMPACT_ATOMS: atom_id res chain seq x y z
N MET A 1 -16.07 12.16 7.03
CA MET A 1 -15.86 11.52 8.34
C MET A 1 -14.62 10.66 8.25
N ASN A 2 -13.48 11.13 8.75
CA ASN A 2 -12.22 10.37 8.76
C ASN A 2 -12.20 9.51 10.03
N LEU A 3 -12.33 8.20 9.88
CA LEU A 3 -12.18 7.25 10.97
C LEU A 3 -10.69 6.97 11.15
N THR A 4 -10.01 7.85 11.89
CA THR A 4 -8.59 7.70 12.24
C THR A 4 -8.50 6.89 13.53
N THR A 5 -8.37 5.56 13.43
CA THR A 5 -8.09 4.72 14.60
C THR A 5 -6.59 4.76 14.87
N SER A 6 -6.18 5.57 15.85
CA SER A 6 -4.82 5.50 16.42
C SER A 6 -4.75 4.30 17.36
N ARG A 7 -3.86 3.34 17.09
CA ARG A 7 -3.55 2.24 18.01
C ARG A 7 -2.08 2.33 18.40
N VAL A 8 -1.82 2.49 19.69
CA VAL A 8 -0.51 2.17 20.28
C VAL A 8 -0.33 0.65 20.15
N MET A 9 0.84 0.23 19.68
CA MET A 9 1.10 -1.12 19.22
C MET A 9 1.03 -2.18 20.34
N GLU A 10 -0.11 -2.86 20.48
CA GLU A 10 -0.15 -4.15 21.17
C GLU A 10 -0.56 -5.30 20.25
N HIS A 11 -1.41 -5.07 19.25
CA HIS A 11 -1.79 -6.12 18.30
C HIS A 11 -2.28 -5.53 16.97
N TYR A 12 -1.58 -5.82 15.86
CA TYR A 12 -1.97 -5.36 14.53
C TYR A 12 -2.77 -6.44 13.81
N ASP A 13 -4.07 -6.20 13.64
CA ASP A 13 -4.98 -7.23 13.10
C ASP A 13 -4.62 -7.62 11.65
N GLY A 14 -4.51 -8.93 11.43
CA GLY A 14 -4.49 -9.58 10.11
C GLY A 14 -3.12 -9.95 9.53
N LEU A 15 -1.99 -9.57 10.12
CA LEU A 15 -0.65 -9.97 9.65
C LEU A 15 0.21 -10.40 10.85
N ARG A 16 0.26 -11.72 11.11
CA ARG A 16 1.04 -12.28 12.21
C ARG A 16 2.52 -11.90 12.05
N GLY A 17 3.12 -11.29 13.08
CA GLY A 17 4.51 -10.84 13.04
C GLY A 17 4.78 -9.58 12.20
N PHE A 18 3.74 -8.86 11.77
CA PHE A 18 3.87 -7.62 10.98
C PHE A 18 4.84 -6.62 11.61
N HIS A 19 4.81 -6.46 12.92
CA HIS A 19 5.70 -5.57 13.67
C HIS A 19 7.18 -5.88 13.45
N LYS A 20 7.57 -7.16 13.50
CA LYS A 20 8.97 -7.59 13.29
C LYS A 20 9.43 -7.27 11.87
N TYR A 21 8.59 -7.54 10.88
CA TYR A 21 8.89 -7.22 9.49
C TYR A 21 8.96 -5.70 9.26
N LEU A 22 8.06 -4.95 9.89
CA LEU A 22 8.00 -3.50 9.78
C LEU A 22 9.24 -2.85 10.39
N ARG A 23 9.63 -3.23 11.62
CA ARG A 23 10.85 -2.71 12.25
C ARG A 23 12.09 -3.03 11.42
N ARG A 24 12.21 -4.26 10.90
CA ARG A 24 13.33 -4.62 10.01
C ARG A 24 13.34 -3.77 8.74
N PHE A 25 12.18 -3.51 8.14
CA PHE A 25 12.05 -2.65 6.98
C PHE A 25 12.49 -1.21 7.29
N LEU A 26 12.02 -0.64 8.40
CA LEU A 26 12.36 0.72 8.83
C LEU A 26 13.87 0.87 9.13
N ALA A 27 14.47 -0.09 9.82
CA ALA A 27 15.91 -0.07 10.11
C ALA A 27 16.74 -0.13 8.82
N ALA A 28 16.29 -0.88 7.81
CA ALA A 28 17.02 -1.03 6.55
C ALA A 28 16.83 0.14 5.57
N ASN A 29 15.71 0.87 5.63
CA ASN A 29 15.32 1.82 4.58
C ASN A 29 15.06 3.25 5.09
N CYS A 30 14.92 3.45 6.39
CA CYS A 30 14.39 4.70 6.96
C CYS A 30 15.28 5.28 8.08
N ASP A 31 16.48 4.72 8.29
CA ASP A 31 17.45 5.14 9.31
C ASP A 31 16.84 5.36 10.71
N VAL A 32 15.95 4.45 11.11
CA VAL A 32 15.31 4.51 12.42
C VAL A 32 16.25 3.85 13.44
N ALA A 33 16.94 4.67 14.20
CA ALA A 33 18.13 4.32 15.00
C ALA A 33 17.92 3.23 16.08
N ASN A 34 16.70 2.97 16.58
CA ASN A 34 16.50 2.00 17.66
C ASN A 34 15.31 1.05 17.42
N ALA A 35 15.57 -0.25 17.59
CA ALA A 35 14.55 -1.29 17.50
C ALA A 35 13.50 -1.24 18.64
N GLU A 36 13.81 -0.57 19.75
CA GLU A 36 12.96 -0.51 20.94
C GLU A 36 12.07 0.74 21.02
N ASP A 37 12.32 1.76 20.20
CA ASP A 37 11.55 3.00 20.29
C ASP A 37 10.06 2.75 20.02
N PRO A 38 9.17 3.44 20.76
CA PRO A 38 7.73 3.35 20.53
C PRO A 38 7.41 3.86 19.13
N ILE A 39 6.58 3.10 18.43
CA ILE A 39 6.09 3.46 17.10
C ILE A 39 4.58 3.59 17.19
N THR A 40 4.06 4.71 16.73
CA THR A 40 2.61 4.89 16.53
C THR A 40 2.27 4.66 15.07
N ILE A 41 1.23 3.87 14.82
CA ILE A 41 0.77 3.56 13.46
C ILE A 41 -0.67 4.01 13.31
N ILE A 42 -0.91 4.79 12.27
CA ILE A 42 -2.25 5.18 11.83
C ILE A 42 -2.57 4.45 10.53
N ASN A 43 -3.70 3.73 10.51
CA ASN A 43 -4.21 3.11 9.30
C ASN A 43 -5.02 4.10 8.49
N TYR A 44 -4.79 4.11 7.18
CA TYR A 44 -5.64 4.77 6.22
C TYR A 44 -6.33 3.73 5.35
N GLN A 45 -7.51 4.11 4.91
CA GLN A 45 -8.40 3.29 4.11
C GLN A 45 -8.39 3.69 2.63
N CYS A 46 -7.91 4.89 2.35
CA CYS A 46 -7.99 5.55 1.07
C CYS A 46 -6.79 6.50 0.92
N ILE A 47 -6.27 6.62 -0.29
CA ILE A 47 -5.30 7.65 -0.69
C ILE A 47 -5.81 8.33 -1.96
N TYR A 48 -5.61 9.64 -2.02
CA TYR A 48 -5.86 10.47 -3.19
C TYR A 48 -4.51 10.82 -3.79
N ILE A 49 -4.24 10.36 -5.00
CA ILE A 49 -3.00 10.60 -5.71
C ILE A 49 -3.29 11.62 -6.79
N LYS A 50 -2.74 12.82 -6.64
CA LYS A 50 -2.77 13.82 -7.70
C LYS A 50 -1.59 13.62 -8.62
N TYR A 51 -1.82 13.74 -9.92
CA TYR A 51 -0.77 13.64 -10.94
C TYR A 51 -1.07 14.61 -12.07
N GLN A 52 -0.05 14.91 -12.87
CA GLN A 52 -0.22 15.56 -14.15
C GLN A 52 -0.17 14.49 -15.24
N SER A 53 -1.18 14.44 -16.08
CA SER A 53 -1.21 13.53 -17.21
C SER A 53 -0.18 13.95 -18.25
N MET A 54 0.55 12.97 -18.80
CA MET A 54 1.55 13.22 -19.84
C MET A 54 0.92 13.33 -21.25
N GLU A 55 -0.36 12.98 -21.39
CA GLU A 55 -1.08 13.06 -22.67
C GLU A 55 -1.61 14.47 -22.93
N ASP A 56 -2.27 15.04 -21.93
CA ASP A 56 -3.02 16.31 -22.04
C ASP A 56 -2.53 17.40 -21.08
N TRP A 57 -1.51 17.11 -20.26
CA TRP A 57 -0.90 18.04 -19.29
C TRP A 57 -1.85 18.57 -18.21
N ASN A 58 -3.04 17.98 -18.09
CA ASN A 58 -4.02 18.36 -17.08
C ASN A 58 -3.74 17.66 -15.75
N GLU A 59 -4.21 18.29 -14.66
CA GLU A 59 -4.22 17.67 -13.35
C GLU A 59 -5.30 16.58 -13.27
N GLY A 60 -4.87 15.37 -12.91
CA GLY A 60 -5.71 14.23 -12.62
C GLY A 60 -5.66 13.85 -11.14
N CYS A 61 -6.61 13.02 -10.70
CA CYS A 61 -6.60 12.44 -9.36
C CYS A 61 -7.12 11.00 -9.38
N ASP A 62 -6.28 10.09 -8.91
CA ASP A 62 -6.64 8.69 -8.68
C ASP A 62 -7.02 8.48 -7.21
N ILE A 63 -8.06 7.68 -6.99
CA ILE A 63 -8.56 7.34 -5.65
C ILE A 63 -8.36 5.85 -5.42
N LEU A 64 -7.38 5.50 -4.60
CA LEU A 64 -7.08 4.11 -4.26
C LEU A 64 -7.56 3.78 -2.86
N ARG A 65 -8.17 2.61 -2.71
CA ARG A 65 -8.77 2.11 -1.46
C ARG A 65 -8.22 0.75 -1.07
N CYS A 66 -8.09 0.54 0.23
CA CYS A 66 -7.75 -0.75 0.83
C CYS A 66 -8.80 -1.22 1.83
N ASN A 67 -10.05 -0.77 1.66
CA ASN A 67 -11.17 -1.21 2.48
C ASN A 67 -11.49 -2.68 2.25
N PRO A 68 -11.64 -3.50 3.31
CA PRO A 68 -12.00 -4.91 3.15
C PRO A 68 -13.43 -5.09 2.62
N SER A 69 -14.33 -4.13 2.88
CA SER A 69 -15.70 -4.08 2.36
C SER A 69 -16.01 -2.65 1.90
N PHE A 70 -16.48 -2.51 0.67
CA PHE A 70 -16.93 -1.27 0.08
C PHE A 70 -18.32 -1.50 -0.51
N ASN A 71 -19.33 -0.80 0.03
CA ASN A 71 -20.74 -1.07 -0.26
C ASN A 71 -21.11 -2.54 -0.08
N GLN A 72 -20.66 -3.16 1.02
CA GLN A 72 -20.88 -4.56 1.37
C GLN A 72 -20.15 -5.57 0.47
N GLU A 73 -19.50 -5.12 -0.60
CA GLU A 73 -18.75 -5.97 -1.52
C GLU A 73 -17.23 -5.85 -1.33
N PRO A 74 -16.45 -6.91 -1.61
CA PRO A 74 -15.00 -6.81 -1.64
C PRO A 74 -14.53 -5.89 -2.77
N ARG A 75 -13.75 -4.86 -2.43
CA ARG A 75 -13.06 -4.02 -3.42
C ARG A 75 -11.55 -4.21 -3.31
N PHE A 76 -10.90 -4.39 -4.45
CA PHE A 76 -9.45 -4.58 -4.52
C PHE A 76 -8.85 -3.60 -5.52
N ASP A 77 -8.06 -2.67 -5.00
CA ASP A 77 -7.35 -1.71 -5.84
C ASP A 77 -5.93 -2.24 -6.10
N PHE A 78 -5.46 -1.98 -7.32
CA PHE A 78 -4.15 -2.41 -7.80
C PHE A 78 -3.29 -1.20 -8.13
N VAL A 79 -1.98 -1.38 -8.01
CA VAL A 79 -0.98 -0.35 -8.23
C VAL A 79 0.13 -0.90 -9.11
N LEU A 80 0.76 -0.01 -9.86
CA LEU A 80 2.00 -0.25 -10.56
C LEU A 80 3.14 0.25 -9.66
N VAL A 81 4.00 -0.66 -9.23
CA VAL A 81 5.13 -0.33 -8.36
C VAL A 81 6.37 -0.16 -9.21
N ASN A 82 6.98 1.02 -9.13
CA ASN A 82 8.29 1.26 -9.70
C ASN A 82 9.32 0.50 -8.86
N THR A 83 9.79 -0.61 -9.40
CA THR A 83 10.89 -1.41 -8.86
C THR A 83 12.16 -1.12 -9.66
N ASP A 84 13.30 -1.69 -9.28
CA ASP A 84 14.57 -1.56 -10.03
C ASP A 84 14.54 -2.31 -11.39
N THR A 85 13.36 -2.66 -11.89
CA THR A 85 13.12 -3.32 -13.17
C THR A 85 12.68 -2.30 -14.21
N PRO A 86 12.92 -2.55 -15.51
CA PRO A 86 12.52 -1.63 -16.58
C PRO A 86 11.00 -1.40 -16.65
N GLU A 87 10.22 -2.43 -16.33
CA GLU A 87 8.76 -2.36 -16.31
C GLU A 87 8.24 -2.26 -14.87
N PRO A 88 7.20 -1.46 -14.62
CA PRO A 88 6.57 -1.39 -13.32
C PRO A 88 5.88 -2.71 -12.97
N THR A 89 6.04 -3.15 -11.72
CA THR A 89 5.49 -4.42 -11.27
C THR A 89 4.05 -4.24 -10.76
N PRO A 90 3.05 -4.96 -11.31
CA PRO A 90 1.69 -4.88 -10.82
C PRO A 90 1.55 -5.54 -9.44
N ALA A 91 0.88 -4.84 -8.53
CA ALA A 91 0.67 -5.31 -7.17
C ALA A 91 -0.74 -4.95 -6.68
N ARG A 92 -1.27 -5.74 -5.75
CA ARG A 92 -2.52 -5.42 -5.07
C ARG A 92 -2.23 -4.54 -3.86
N LEU A 93 -2.92 -3.41 -3.72
CA LEU A 93 -2.86 -2.60 -2.50
C LEU A 93 -3.55 -3.34 -1.35
N LYS A 94 -2.87 -3.43 -0.20
CA LYS A 94 -3.37 -4.17 0.97
C LYS A 94 -3.63 -3.25 2.16
N LYS A 95 -2.73 -2.31 2.44
CA LYS A 95 -2.87 -1.34 3.54
C LYS A 95 -2.16 -0.04 3.20
N LEU A 96 -2.65 1.05 3.76
CA LEU A 96 -1.97 2.35 3.79
C LEU A 96 -1.75 2.70 5.25
N ILE A 97 -0.52 3.01 5.63
CA ILE A 97 -0.17 3.32 7.02
C ILE A 97 0.72 4.55 7.08
N ARG A 98 0.46 5.41 8.05
CA ARG A 98 1.43 6.42 8.49
C ARG A 98 2.04 5.97 9.78
N ILE A 99 3.36 6.07 9.84
CA ILE A 99 4.17 5.69 10.98
C ILE A 99 4.74 6.96 11.58
N PHE A 100 4.69 7.06 12.90
CA PHE A 100 5.34 8.09 13.68
C PHE A 100 6.35 7.44 14.60
N THR A 101 7.61 7.84 14.46
CA THR A 101 8.70 7.54 15.39
C THR A 101 8.97 8.78 16.26
N GLN A 102 9.95 8.71 17.15
CA GLN A 102 10.35 9.88 17.95
C GLN A 102 10.86 11.04 17.09
N HIS A 103 11.49 10.74 15.95
CA HIS A 103 12.22 11.75 15.16
C HIS A 103 11.66 11.95 13.76
N SER A 104 10.85 11.02 13.26
CA SER A 104 10.44 10.98 11.86
C SER A 104 9.01 10.46 11.68
N SER A 105 8.46 10.71 10.50
CA SER A 105 7.22 10.07 10.07
C SER A 105 7.36 9.52 8.65
N PHE A 106 6.69 8.40 8.39
CA PHE A 106 6.78 7.70 7.12
C PHE A 106 5.40 7.28 6.63
N ASP A 107 5.14 7.50 5.34
CA ASP A 107 3.97 6.97 4.66
C ASP A 107 4.33 5.68 3.93
N ILE A 108 3.63 4.60 4.23
CA ILE A 108 3.92 3.28 3.68
C ILE A 108 2.66 2.66 3.08
N ALA A 109 2.77 2.25 1.82
CA ALA A 109 1.81 1.37 1.18
C ALA A 109 2.27 -0.09 1.31
N VAL A 110 1.45 -0.93 1.92
CA VAL A 110 1.67 -2.38 1.95
C VAL A 110 0.98 -2.98 0.74
N VAL A 111 1.77 -3.65 -0.11
CA VAL A 111 1.29 -4.26 -1.35
C VAL A 111 1.55 -5.77 -1.37
N LYS A 112 0.74 -6.50 -2.14
CA LYS A 112 0.99 -7.90 -2.49
C LYS A 112 1.33 -7.96 -3.97
N MET A 113 2.60 -8.21 -4.28
CA MET A 113 3.06 -8.39 -5.67
C MET A 113 2.26 -9.49 -6.35
N LEU A 114 1.80 -9.23 -7.58
CA LEU A 114 1.17 -10.25 -8.39
C LEU A 114 2.23 -11.18 -8.97
N LYS A 115 1.87 -12.45 -9.07
CA LYS A 115 2.69 -13.45 -9.77
C LYS A 115 2.09 -13.66 -11.14
N LEU A 116 2.93 -13.72 -12.16
CA LEU A 116 2.53 -14.18 -13.48
C LEU A 116 1.91 -15.57 -13.34
N SER A 117 0.70 -15.72 -13.86
CA SER A 117 0.06 -17.03 -13.99
C SER A 117 0.38 -17.61 -15.36
N ALA A 118 0.84 -18.86 -15.42
CA ALA A 118 0.96 -19.60 -16.68
C ALA A 118 -0.41 -20.01 -17.27
N GLY A 119 -1.51 -19.76 -16.55
CA GLY A 119 -2.86 -20.09 -16.99
C GLY A 119 -3.37 -19.06 -18.00
N ASN A 120 -3.92 -19.54 -19.11
CA ASN A 120 -4.63 -18.69 -20.05
C ASN A 120 -5.82 -18.02 -19.34
N PRO A 121 -5.97 -16.69 -19.42
CA PRO A 121 -7.15 -16.03 -18.89
C PRO A 121 -8.40 -16.62 -19.55
N ARG A 122 -9.41 -16.96 -18.75
CA ARG A 122 -10.69 -17.47 -19.27
C ARG A 122 -11.43 -16.43 -20.11
N THR A 123 -11.15 -15.16 -19.88
CA THR A 123 -11.64 -14.04 -20.67
C THR A 123 -10.90 -13.96 -21.99
N ARG A 124 -11.53 -14.48 -23.05
CA ARG A 124 -11.18 -14.13 -24.43
C ARG A 124 -11.67 -12.71 -24.69
N TRP A 125 -10.75 -11.76 -24.84
CA TRP A 125 -11.09 -10.44 -25.39
C TRP A 125 -10.54 -10.32 -26.81
N THR A 126 -11.29 -9.64 -27.68
CA THR A 126 -11.00 -9.49 -29.12
C THR A 126 -9.66 -8.80 -29.42
N GLY A 127 -9.04 -8.13 -28.43
CA GLY A 127 -7.74 -7.47 -28.55
C GLY A 127 -6.52 -8.28 -28.11
N ALA A 128 -6.69 -9.47 -27.52
CA ALA A 128 -5.57 -10.34 -27.15
C ALA A 128 -5.20 -11.25 -28.33
N ARG A 129 -4.33 -10.77 -29.23
CA ARG A 129 -3.68 -11.60 -30.25
C ARG A 129 -2.30 -12.03 -29.79
#